data_AF-L8J588-F1
#
_entry.id   AF-L8J588-F1
#
_cell.length_a   1.000
_cell.length_b   1.000
_cell.length_c   1.000
_cell.angle_alpha   90.00
_cell.angle_beta   90.00
_cell.angle_gamma   90.00
#
_symmetry.space_group_name_H-M   'P 1'
#
loop_
_entity.id
_entity.type
_entity.pdbx_description
1 polymer ?
#
loop_
_entity_poly.entity_id
_entity_poly.type
_entity_poly.pdbx_seq_one_letter_code
_entity_poly.pdbx_strand_id
1 'polypeptide(L)'
;MISLAAVLVLTACVSQYEAQLSQQQEWEQLGAYHGAQGYREWDQDRLSKQGAMTETEYEKYRAGYMKGRFEYCSGKKQVSTVVNPGYPDECNNGQGSYGLIDRGY
;
A
#
# COMPACT_ATOMS: atom_id res chain seq x y z
N MET A 1 4.90 14.42 32.97
CA MET A 1 4.66 13.27 32.09
C MET A 1 3.42 13.54 31.23
N ILE A 2 3.51 14.45 30.24
CA ILE A 2 2.37 14.82 29.36
C ILE A 2 2.66 14.47 27.90
N SER A 3 3.93 14.24 27.53
CA SER A 3 4.35 14.09 26.14
C SER A 3 4.02 12.75 25.48
N LEU A 4 3.62 11.71 26.23
CA LEU A 4 3.34 10.37 25.68
C LEU A 4 1.92 10.23 25.11
N ALA A 5 0.96 11.06 25.56
CA ALA A 5 -0.45 10.94 25.16
C ALA A 5 -0.73 11.50 23.75
N ALA A 6 0.06 12.46 23.27
CA ALA A 6 -0.17 13.12 21.99
C ALA A 6 0.17 12.23 20.78
N VAL A 7 1.10 11.28 20.92
CA VAL A 7 1.52 10.39 19.81
C VAL A 7 0.45 9.34 19.50
N LEU A 8 -0.32 8.89 20.51
CA LEU A 8 -1.35 7.86 20.34
C LEU A 8 -2.56 8.34 19.51
N VAL A 9 -2.83 9.64 19.49
CA VAL A 9 -3.97 10.20 18.75
C VAL A 9 -3.73 10.16 17.24
N LEU A 10 -2.49 10.32 16.79
CA LEU A 10 -2.16 10.37 15.35
C LEU A 10 -2.18 8.99 14.70
N THR A 11 -1.80 7.93 15.43
CA THR A 11 -1.83 6.56 14.91
C THR A 11 -3.25 6.01 14.76
N ALA A 12 -4.23 6.57 15.48
CA ALA A 12 -5.62 6.13 15.42
C ALA A 12 -6.32 6.49 14.11
N CYS A 13 -5.98 7.64 13.50
CA CYS A 13 -6.64 8.11 12.27
C CYS A 13 -6.37 7.20 11.06
N VAL A 14 -5.13 6.71 10.91
CA VAL A 14 -4.76 5.81 9.81
C VAL A 14 -5.50 4.48 9.92
N SER A 15 -5.54 3.93 11.13
CA SER A 15 -6.24 2.67 11.41
C SER A 15 -7.75 2.76 11.17
N GLN A 16 -8.38 3.92 11.40
CA GLN A 16 -9.80 4.10 11.16
C GLN A 16 -10.14 4.15 9.66
N TYR A 17 -9.29 4.78 8.84
CA TYR A 17 -9.54 4.89 7.41
C TYR A 17 -9.43 3.53 6.70
N GLU A 18 -8.39 2.74 7.00
CA GLU A 18 -8.28 1.37 6.47
C GLU A 18 -9.46 0.49 6.90
N ALA A 19 -9.85 0.58 8.17
CA ALA A 19 -11.00 -0.17 8.69
C ALA A 19 -12.32 0.24 8.03
N GLN A 20 -12.49 1.51 7.70
CA GLN A 20 -13.66 1.98 6.97
C GLN A 20 -13.69 1.40 5.55
N LEU A 21 -12.57 1.44 4.83
CA LEU A 21 -12.49 0.92 3.46
C LEU A 21 -12.72 -0.60 3.42
N SER A 22 -12.16 -1.35 4.37
CA SER A 22 -12.39 -2.81 4.44
C SER A 22 -13.84 -3.15 4.79
N GLN A 23 -14.46 -2.43 5.74
CA GLN A 23 -15.88 -2.60 6.07
C GLN A 23 -16.81 -2.28 4.89
N GLN A 24 -16.43 -1.32 4.04
CA GLN A 24 -17.20 -0.94 2.85
C GLN A 24 -16.86 -1.80 1.61
N GLN A 25 -15.96 -2.78 1.75
CA GLN A 25 -15.49 -3.64 0.66
C GLN A 25 -14.84 -2.86 -0.50
N GLU A 26 -14.27 -1.69 -0.20
CA GLU A 26 -13.62 -0.79 -1.15
C GLU A 26 -12.16 -1.23 -1.38
N TRP A 27 -11.99 -2.48 -1.82
CA TRP A 27 -10.70 -3.16 -1.89
C TRP A 27 -9.70 -2.46 -2.80
N GLU A 28 -10.14 -1.97 -3.95
CA GLU A 28 -9.30 -1.20 -4.88
C GLU A 28 -8.76 0.09 -4.25
N GLN A 29 -9.62 0.81 -3.52
CA GLN A 29 -9.24 2.06 -2.85
C GLN A 29 -8.29 1.78 -1.67
N LEU A 30 -8.54 0.71 -0.91
CA LEU A 30 -7.63 0.25 0.14
C LEU A 30 -6.26 -0.13 -0.42
N GLY A 31 -6.23 -0.84 -1.55
CA GLY A 31 -5.00 -1.17 -2.27
C GLY A 31 -4.25 0.10 -2.67
N ALA A 32 -4.92 1.03 -3.36
CA ALA A 32 -4.33 2.29 -3.80
C ALA A 32 -3.77 3.10 -2.63
N TYR A 33 -4.50 3.16 -1.51
CA TYR A 33 -4.03 3.78 -0.28
C TYR A 33 -2.73 3.15 0.22
N HIS A 34 -2.68 1.82 0.38
CA HIS A 34 -1.46 1.13 0.82
C HIS A 34 -0.28 1.37 -0.11
N GLY A 35 -0.50 1.29 -1.43
CA GLY A 35 0.53 1.54 -2.43
C GLY A 35 1.10 2.96 -2.34
N ALA A 36 0.22 3.95 -2.19
CA ALA A 36 0.59 5.37 -2.09
C ALA A 36 1.30 5.72 -0.77
N GLN A 37 0.96 5.03 0.33
CA GLN A 37 1.68 5.18 1.61
C GLN A 37 3.03 4.44 1.62
N GLY A 38 3.30 3.61 0.61
CA GLY A 38 4.51 2.80 0.54
C GLY A 38 4.45 1.55 1.43
N TYR A 39 3.27 1.13 1.87
CA TYR A 39 3.09 -0.09 2.66
C TYR A 39 3.37 -1.33 1.82
N ARG A 40 3.59 -2.46 2.49
CA ARG A 40 3.71 -3.76 1.84
C ARG A 40 2.32 -4.26 1.42
N GLU A 41 2.22 -4.81 0.21
CA GLU A 41 1.02 -5.50 -0.27
C GLU A 41 0.57 -6.56 0.74
N TRP A 42 -0.73 -6.64 0.97
CA TRP A 42 -1.34 -7.73 1.72
C TRP A 42 -1.54 -8.91 0.77
N ASP A 43 -1.11 -10.09 1.21
CA ASP A 43 -1.45 -11.33 0.52
C ASP A 43 -2.95 -11.66 0.69
N GLN A 44 -3.40 -12.65 -0.08
CA GLN A 44 -4.79 -13.09 -0.08
C GLN A 44 -5.26 -13.59 1.30
N ASP A 45 -4.39 -14.26 2.06
CA ASP A 45 -4.71 -14.73 3.42
C ASP A 45 -5.00 -13.56 4.35
N ARG A 46 -4.14 -12.53 4.35
CA ARG A 46 -4.34 -11.32 5.13
C ARG A 46 -5.57 -10.55 4.68
N LEU A 47 -5.82 -10.44 3.38
CA LEU A 47 -7.02 -9.77 2.85
C LEU A 47 -8.30 -10.51 3.30
N SER A 48 -8.26 -11.85 3.30
CA SER A 48 -9.40 -12.67 3.71
C SER A 48 -9.77 -12.52 5.18
N LYS A 49 -8.77 -12.35 6.05
CA LYS A 49 -8.97 -12.03 7.47
C LYS A 49 -9.67 -10.68 7.69
N GLN A 50 -9.68 -9.81 6.68
CA GLN A 50 -10.32 -8.49 6.71
C GLN A 50 -11.70 -8.49 6.03
N GLY A 51 -12.13 -9.61 5.43
CA GLY A 51 -13.45 -9.77 4.84
C GLY A 51 -13.48 -9.94 3.32
N ALA A 52 -12.33 -9.93 2.63
CA ALA A 52 -12.29 -10.24 1.20
C ALA A 52 -12.47 -11.75 0.98
N MET A 53 -13.55 -12.17 0.34
CA MET A 53 -13.92 -13.59 0.23
C MET A 53 -13.69 -14.18 -1.16
N THR A 54 -13.44 -13.34 -2.16
CA THR A 54 -13.32 -13.76 -3.55
C THR A 54 -11.97 -13.39 -4.17
N GLU A 55 -11.55 -14.16 -5.17
CA GLU A 55 -10.37 -13.85 -5.97
C GLU A 55 -10.50 -12.50 -6.69
N THR A 56 -11.71 -12.14 -7.12
CA THR A 56 -12.00 -10.84 -7.73
C THR A 56 -11.72 -9.67 -6.77
N GLU A 57 -12.07 -9.80 -5.50
CA GLU A 57 -11.77 -8.77 -4.49
C GLU A 57 -10.26 -8.64 -4.23
N TYR A 58 -9.55 -9.77 -4.22
CA TYR A 58 -8.09 -9.76 -4.15
C TYR A 58 -7.44 -9.07 -5.36
N GLU A 59 -7.88 -9.39 -6.58
CA GLU A 59 -7.34 -8.75 -7.79
C GLU A 59 -7.71 -7.25 -7.86
N LYS A 60 -8.89 -6.83 -7.37
CA LYS A 60 -9.23 -5.41 -7.21
C LYS A 60 -8.28 -4.69 -6.26
N TYR A 61 -8.02 -5.28 -5.10
CA TYR A 61 -7.05 -4.76 -4.15
C TYR A 61 -5.67 -4.63 -4.78
N ARG A 62 -5.20 -5.70 -5.43
CA ARG A 62 -3.89 -5.75 -6.07
C ARG A 62 -3.75 -4.71 -7.17
N ALA A 63 -4.76 -4.55 -8.03
CA ALA A 63 -4.77 -3.52 -9.07
C ALA A 63 -4.65 -2.11 -8.48
N GLY A 64 -5.42 -1.81 -7.43
CA GLY A 64 -5.31 -0.56 -6.69
C GLY A 64 -3.91 -0.35 -6.10
N TYR A 65 -3.37 -1.37 -5.44
CA TYR A 65 -2.03 -1.34 -4.83
C TYR A 65 -0.94 -1.00 -5.84
N MET A 66 -0.95 -1.62 -7.01
CA MET A 66 0.04 -1.33 -8.05
C MET A 66 -0.06 0.10 -8.57
N LYS A 67 -1.28 0.63 -8.73
CA LYS A 67 -1.50 2.04 -9.11
C LYS A 67 -0.94 2.99 -8.06
N GLY A 68 -1.29 2.81 -6.78
CA GLY A 68 -0.77 3.66 -5.71
C GLY A 68 0.75 3.58 -5.58
N ARG A 69 1.32 2.39 -5.81
CA ARG A 69 2.78 2.19 -5.76
C ARG A 69 3.50 2.90 -6.89
N PHE A 70 2.92 2.90 -8.09
CA PHE A 70 3.44 3.67 -9.21
C PHE A 70 3.49 5.17 -8.89
N GLU A 71 2.43 5.73 -8.28
CA GLU A 71 2.38 7.13 -7.86
C GLU A 71 3.45 7.45 -6.81
N TYR A 72 3.57 6.61 -5.77
CA TYR A 72 4.59 6.74 -4.73
C TYR A 72 6.02 6.78 -5.30
N CYS A 73 6.34 5.83 -6.18
CA CYS A 73 7.68 5.75 -6.77
C CYS A 73 7.94 6.86 -7.79
N SER A 74 6.92 7.31 -8.52
CA SER A 74 7.05 8.45 -9.45
C SER A 74 7.35 9.75 -8.71
N GLY A 75 6.70 9.99 -7.55
CA GLY A 75 7.00 11.13 -6.70
C GLY A 75 8.41 11.08 -6.10
N LYS A 76 8.87 9.89 -5.68
CA LYS A 76 10.23 9.71 -5.14
C LYS A 76 11.35 10.00 -6.15
N LYS A 77 11.16 9.69 -7.44
CA LYS A 77 12.15 10.02 -8.48
C LYS A 77 12.45 11.53 -8.57
N GLN A 78 11.55 12.39 -8.09
CA GLN A 78 11.76 13.84 -8.07
C GLN A 78 12.57 14.34 -6.85
N VAL A 79 12.83 13.47 -5.86
CA VAL A 79 13.53 13.81 -4.62
C VAL A 79 14.79 12.97 -4.51
N SER A 80 15.97 13.57 -4.74
CA SER A 80 17.26 12.89 -4.65
C SER A 80 17.68 12.70 -3.18
N THR A 81 17.12 11.73 -2.48
CA THR A 81 17.59 11.36 -1.14
C THR A 81 18.59 10.21 -1.19
N VAL A 82 19.58 10.27 -0.30
CA VAL A 82 20.58 9.22 -0.12
C VAL A 82 19.85 7.95 0.31
N VAL A 83 19.87 6.93 -0.55
CA VAL A 83 19.26 5.62 -0.29
C VAL A 83 20.06 4.93 0.81
N ASN A 84 19.41 4.65 1.94
CA ASN A 84 20.01 3.85 3.00
C ASN A 84 20.01 2.37 2.58
N PRO A 85 21.17 1.70 2.44
CA PRO A 85 21.26 0.31 1.99
C PRO A 85 20.57 -0.70 2.92
N GLY A 86 20.27 -0.33 4.18
CA GLY A 86 19.47 -1.14 5.09
C GLY A 86 17.97 -1.16 4.80
N TYR A 87 17.51 -0.30 3.88
CA TYR A 87 16.14 -0.26 3.40
C TYR A 87 16.14 -0.45 1.88
N PRO A 88 15.69 -1.60 1.37
CA PRO A 88 15.63 -1.82 -0.07
C PRO A 88 14.77 -0.73 -0.71
N ASP A 89 15.36 0.03 -1.64
CA ASP A 89 14.62 0.99 -2.44
C ASP A 89 13.89 0.25 -3.55
N GLU A 90 12.69 -0.20 -3.21
CA GLU A 90 11.79 -0.91 -4.12
C GLU A 90 11.35 -0.05 -5.31
N CYS A 91 11.67 1.25 -5.35
CA CYS A 91 11.41 2.14 -6.47
C CYS A 91 12.59 2.26 -7.46
N ASN A 92 13.78 1.78 -7.10
CA ASN A 92 15.02 1.90 -7.89
C ASN A 92 15.30 0.71 -8.80
N ASN A 93 14.54 -0.39 -8.68
CA ASN A 93 14.65 -1.48 -9.63
C ASN A 93 14.10 -1.00 -10.97
N GLY A 94 15.01 -0.74 -11.93
CA GLY A 94 14.78 -0.19 -13.26
C GLY A 94 13.93 -1.04 -14.21
N GLN A 95 12.99 -1.82 -13.70
CA GLN A 95 11.98 -2.53 -14.47
C GLN A 95 10.63 -2.13 -13.90
N GLY A 96 9.69 -1.75 -14.75
CA GLY A 96 8.30 -1.46 -14.41
C GLY A 96 7.53 -2.68 -13.88
N SER A 97 8.15 -3.51 -13.05
CA SER A 97 7.56 -4.66 -12.38
C SER A 97 6.92 -4.20 -11.08
N TYR A 98 5.87 -3.39 -11.21
CA TYR A 98 4.82 -3.33 -10.20
C TYR A 98 3.95 -4.60 -10.32
N GLY A 99 4.56 -5.79 -10.43
CA GLY A 99 3.86 -7.04 -10.74
C GLY A 99 3.11 -7.09 -12.09
N LEU A 100 3.33 -6.11 -12.98
CA LEU A 100 2.64 -5.98 -14.27
C LEU A 100 3.36 -6.69 -15.45
N ILE A 101 4.65 -7.03 -15.31
CA ILE A 101 5.45 -7.55 -16.45
C ILE A 101 5.16 -9.04 -16.77
N ASP A 102 4.59 -9.81 -15.84
CA ASP A 102 4.34 -11.25 -16.04
C ASP A 102 3.03 -11.60 -16.77
N ARG A 103 2.24 -10.64 -17.26
CA ARG A 103 1.01 -10.93 -18.01
C ARG A 103 1.01 -10.21 -19.34
N GLY A 104 1.63 -10.87 -20.32
CA GLY A 104 1.57 -10.49 -21.72
C GLY A 104 0.11 -10.31 -22.18
N TYR A 105 -0.19 -9.09 -22.60
CA TYR A 105 -1.31 -8.78 -23.48
C TYR A 105 -0.78 -8.68 -24.92
#